data_AF-D9Q299-F1
#
_entry.id   AF-D9Q299-F1
#
_cell.length_a   1.000
_cell.length_b   1.000
_cell.length_c   1.000
_cell.angle_alpha   90.00
_cell.angle_beta   90.00
_cell.angle_gamma   90.00
#
_symmetry.space_group_name_H-M   'P 1'
#
loop_
_entity.id
_entity.type
_entity.pdbx_description
1 polymer ?
#
loop_
_entity_poly.entity_id
_entity_poly.type
_entity_poly.pdbx_seq_one_letter_code
_entity_poly.pdbx_strand_id
1 'polypeptide(L)'
;MSEYLSQVREMLSKDAGKYNIKVENKGKNALSITREGSELMSIRDADDNVELTFRGQKYTYDKWYTKPQHLVQVIINVLNANTQQNDA
;
A
#
# COMPACT_ATOMS: atom_id res chain seq x y z
N MET A 1 2.96 15.38 -2.53
CA MET A 1 2.36 14.05 -2.71
C MET A 1 1.33 14.14 -3.81
N SER A 2 1.29 13.17 -4.72
CA SER A 2 0.30 13.16 -5.80
C SER A 2 -1.11 12.97 -5.26
N GLU A 3 -2.11 13.39 -6.03
CA GLU A 3 -3.51 13.14 -5.69
C GLU A 3 -3.79 11.64 -5.57
N TYR A 4 -3.22 10.84 -6.49
CA TYR A 4 -3.32 9.39 -6.48
C TYR A 4 -2.90 8.78 -5.13
N LEU A 5 -1.69 9.09 -4.64
CA LEU A 5 -1.23 8.56 -3.35
C LEU A 5 -2.00 9.14 -2.17
N SER A 6 -2.49 10.36 -2.28
CA SER A 6 -3.32 10.97 -1.23
C SER A 6 -4.62 10.19 -1.04
N GLN A 7 -5.29 9.83 -2.14
CA GLN A 7 -6.50 9.00 -2.13
C GLN A 7 -6.22 7.58 -1.60
N VAL A 8 -5.12 6.95 -2.05
CA VAL A 8 -4.69 5.62 -1.55
C VAL A 8 -4.45 5.66 -0.04
N ARG A 9 -3.73 6.69 0.45
CA ARG A 9 -3.44 6.86 1.87
C ARG A 9 -4.71 7.03 2.68
N GLU A 10 -5.62 7.90 2.23
CA GLU A 10 -6.88 8.16 2.93
C GLU A 10 -7.70 6.86 3.10
N MET A 11 -7.85 6.10 2.03
CA MET A 11 -8.59 4.83 2.06
C MET A 11 -7.92 3.78 2.94
N LEU A 12 -6.60 3.58 2.83
CA LEU A 12 -5.89 2.63 3.70
C LEU A 12 -5.92 3.05 5.17
N SER A 13 -5.92 4.35 5.45
CA SER A 13 -5.96 4.87 6.82
C SER A 13 -7.31 4.61 7.50
N LYS A 14 -8.41 4.52 6.74
CA LYS A 14 -9.74 4.13 7.27
C LYS A 14 -9.75 2.71 7.80
N ASP A 15 -9.02 1.79 7.16
CA ASP A 15 -8.96 0.38 7.56
C ASP A 15 -7.69 0.02 8.35
N ALA A 16 -6.84 1.00 8.67
CA ALA A 16 -5.53 0.74 9.26
C ALA A 16 -5.60 -0.04 10.59
N GLY A 17 -6.56 0.31 11.46
CA GLY A 17 -6.77 -0.38 12.74
C GLY A 17 -7.20 -1.84 12.57
N LYS A 18 -8.03 -2.14 11.56
CA LYS A 18 -8.51 -3.49 11.27
C LYS A 18 -7.37 -4.44 10.90
N TYR A 19 -6.36 -3.92 10.19
CA TYR A 19 -5.23 -4.72 9.72
C TYR A 19 -3.97 -4.55 10.56
N ASN A 20 -4.04 -3.87 11.71
CA ASN A 20 -2.89 -3.54 12.55
C ASN A 20 -1.72 -2.94 11.73
N ILE A 21 -2.02 -2.03 10.81
CA ILE A 21 -1.03 -1.34 9.98
C ILE A 21 -0.96 0.14 10.35
N LYS A 22 0.16 0.78 10.04
CA LYS A 22 0.31 2.23 9.98
C LYS A 22 0.68 2.63 8.56
N VAL A 23 0.15 3.76 8.09
CA VAL A 23 0.43 4.29 6.75
C VAL A 23 1.06 5.67 6.89
N GLU A 24 2.32 5.76 6.49
CA GLU A 24 3.16 6.93 6.67
C GLU A 24 3.69 7.45 5.34
N ASN A 25 3.94 8.75 5.27
CA ASN A 25 4.58 9.33 4.09
C ASN A 25 6.08 8.97 4.09
N LYS A 26 6.57 8.44 2.98
CA LYS A 26 8.00 8.19 2.75
C LYS A 26 8.51 9.17 1.71
N GLY A 27 8.99 10.32 2.17
CA GLY A 27 9.36 11.42 1.27
C GLY A 27 8.18 12.05 0.54
N LYS A 28 8.41 12.62 -0.63
CA LYS A 28 7.42 13.43 -1.36
C LYS A 28 6.42 12.61 -2.18
N ASN A 29 6.83 11.42 -2.63
CA ASN A 29 6.18 10.65 -3.70
C ASN A 29 5.97 9.18 -3.30
N ALA A 30 6.06 8.83 -2.02
CA ALA A 30 5.84 7.47 -1.59
C ALA A 30 5.13 7.37 -0.24
N LEU A 31 4.55 6.21 -0.01
CA LEU A 31 3.95 5.77 1.24
C LEU A 31 4.72 4.55 1.75
N SER A 32 4.83 4.44 3.06
CA SER A 32 5.26 3.23 3.75
C SER A 32 4.08 2.68 4.52
N ILE A 33 3.89 1.36 4.44
CA ILE A 33 2.97 0.62 5.29
C ILE A 33 3.82 -0.18 6.25
N THR A 34 3.70 0.12 7.54
CA THR A 34 4.39 -0.60 8.60
C THR A 34 3.41 -1.44 9.41
N ARG A 35 3.87 -2.58 9.90
CA ARG A 35 3.15 -3.43 10.85
C ARG A 35 4.15 -3.79 11.95
N GLU A 36 3.76 -3.59 13.20
CA GLU A 36 4.61 -3.89 14.37
C GLU A 36 6.01 -3.24 14.32
N GLY A 37 6.09 -2.04 13.75
CA GLY A 37 7.34 -1.27 13.65
C GLY A 37 8.27 -1.67 12.50
N SER A 38 7.91 -2.68 11.70
CA SER A 38 8.65 -3.09 10.50
C SER A 38 7.94 -2.64 9.23
N GLU A 39 8.69 -2.22 8.21
CA GLU A 39 8.14 -1.91 6.89
C GLU A 39 7.67 -3.20 6.22
N LEU A 40 6.37 -3.29 5.97
CA LEU A 40 5.74 -4.41 5.30
C LEU A 40 5.70 -4.18 3.78
N MET A 41 5.37 -2.95 3.39
CA MET A 41 5.15 -2.57 2.00
C MET A 41 5.51 -1.10 1.78
N SER A 42 5.98 -0.76 0.58
CA SER A 42 6.09 0.64 0.16
C SER A 42 5.40 0.86 -1.18
N ILE A 43 4.80 2.04 -1.34
CA ILE A 43 4.07 2.44 -2.55
C ILE A 43 4.71 3.72 -3.05
N ARG A 44 5.22 3.74 -4.27
CA ARG A 44 5.84 4.92 -4.87
C ARG A 44 5.07 5.34 -6.11
N ASP A 45 4.80 6.63 -6.20
CA ASP A 45 4.34 7.27 -7.41
C ASP A 45 5.53 7.47 -8.37
N ALA A 46 5.45 6.86 -9.54
CA ALA A 46 6.43 6.91 -10.63
C ALA A 46 5.74 7.42 -11.92
N ASP A 47 5.12 8.60 -11.82
CA ASP A 47 4.49 9.33 -12.92
C ASP A 47 3.31 8.58 -13.54
N ASP A 48 3.47 7.91 -14.67
CA ASP A 48 2.39 7.11 -15.29
C ASP A 48 2.12 5.80 -14.56
N ASN A 49 3.06 5.39 -13.69
CA ASN A 49 3.01 4.13 -12.96
C ASN A 49 2.97 4.34 -11.45
N VAL A 50 2.48 3.33 -10.75
CA VAL A 50 2.65 3.17 -9.30
C VAL A 50 3.41 1.89 -9.02
N GLU A 51 4.45 2.01 -8.21
CA GLU A 51 5.33 0.92 -7.85
C GLU A 51 5.04 0.46 -6.42
N LEU A 52 4.79 -0.82 -6.26
CA LEU A 52 4.53 -1.47 -4.98
C LEU A 52 5.71 -2.38 -4.65
N THR A 53 6.34 -2.21 -3.49
CA THR A 53 7.33 -3.18 -3.00
C THR A 53 6.74 -3.93 -1.82
N PHE A 54 6.76 -5.25 -1.87
CA PHE A 54 6.30 -6.13 -0.79
C PHE A 54 7.23 -7.33 -0.67
N ARG A 55 7.75 -7.60 0.54
CA ARG A 55 8.70 -8.69 0.81
C ARG A 55 9.89 -8.75 -0.17
N GLY A 56 10.43 -7.58 -0.53
CA GLY A 56 11.56 -7.45 -1.46
C GLY A 56 11.20 -7.62 -2.95
N GLN A 57 9.95 -7.97 -3.29
CA GLN A 57 9.48 -8.00 -4.67
C GLN A 57 8.85 -6.67 -5.06
N LYS A 58 9.13 -6.22 -6.28
CA LYS A 58 8.57 -5.00 -6.87
C LYS A 58 7.50 -5.36 -7.89
N TYR A 59 6.32 -4.75 -7.76
CA TYR A 59 5.21 -4.83 -8.70
C TYR A 59 4.96 -3.42 -9.25
N THR A 60 4.76 -3.32 -10.56
CA THR A 60 4.51 -2.04 -11.22
C THR A 60 3.14 -2.09 -11.85
N TYR A 61 2.34 -1.05 -11.59
CA TYR A 61 0.98 -0.93 -12.09
C TYR A 61 0.85 0.34 -12.90
N ASP A 62 0.23 0.23 -14.07
CA ASP A 62 -0.14 1.36 -14.90
C ASP A 62 -1.36 2.06 -14.28
N LYS A 63 -1.27 3.38 -14.05
CA LYS A 63 -2.34 4.17 -13.43
C LYS A 63 -3.55 4.37 -14.33
N TRP A 64 -3.42 4.23 -15.64
CA TRP A 64 -4.54 4.30 -16.57
C TRP A 64 -5.57 3.21 -16.28
N TYR A 65 -5.10 2.04 -15.81
CA TYR A 65 -5.94 0.88 -15.50
C TYR A 65 -6.09 0.65 -13.99
N THR A 66 -5.17 1.17 -13.18
CA THR A 66 -5.13 0.93 -11.75
C THR A 66 -5.58 2.15 -10.99
N LYS A 67 -6.89 2.35 -10.90
CA LYS A 67 -7.49 3.40 -10.05
C LYS A 67 -7.05 3.23 -8.58
N PRO A 68 -6.99 4.32 -7.78
CA PRO A 68 -6.63 4.25 -6.37
C PRO A 68 -7.39 3.17 -5.59
N GLN A 69 -8.70 3.02 -5.83
CA GLN A 69 -9.55 2.03 -5.17
C GLN A 69 -9.11 0.60 -5.50
N HIS A 70 -8.70 0.33 -6.74
CA HIS A 70 -8.21 -0.98 -7.15
C HIS A 70 -6.90 -1.33 -6.43
N LEU A 71 -5.96 -0.39 -6.35
CA LEU A 71 -4.70 -0.61 -5.66
C LEU A 71 -4.93 -0.90 -4.16
N VAL A 72 -5.81 -0.13 -3.51
CA VAL A 72 -6.18 -0.36 -2.11
C VAL A 72 -6.77 -1.75 -1.91
N GLN A 73 -7.67 -2.19 -2.80
CA GLN A 73 -8.25 -3.52 -2.73
C GLN A 73 -7.19 -4.62 -2.86
N VAL A 74 -6.23 -4.46 -3.78
CA VAL A 74 -5.09 -5.39 -3.93
C VAL A 74 -4.28 -5.46 -2.64
N ILE A 75 -3.93 -4.30 -2.06
CA ILE A 75 -3.19 -4.24 -0.81
C ILE A 75 -3.94 -4.95 0.31
N ILE A 76 -5.23 -4.66 0.49
CA ILE A 76 -6.07 -5.31 1.51
C ILE A 76 -6.13 -6.83 1.31
N ASN A 77 -6.29 -7.30 0.07
CA ASN A 77 -6.29 -8.74 -0.22
C ASN A 77 -4.98 -9.41 0.17
N VAL A 78 -3.85 -8.76 -0.12
CA VAL A 78 -2.52 -9.21 0.32
C VAL A 78 -2.43 -9.23 1.84
N LEU A 79 -2.87 -8.17 2.53
CA LEU A 79 -2.85 -8.12 3.99
C LEU A 79 -3.66 -9.25 4.63
N ASN A 80 -4.85 -9.56 4.09
CA ASN A 80 -5.72 -10.64 4.54
C ASN A 80 -5.11 -12.04 4.34
N ALA A 81 -4.53 -12.29 3.17
CA ALA A 81 -3.89 -13.57 2.88
C ALA A 81 -2.69 -13.83 3.81
N ASN A 82 -1.97 -12.76 4.20
CA ASN A 82 -0.81 -12.88 5.09
C ASN A 82 -1.17 -12.97 6.57
N THR A 83 -2.32 -12.43 7.02
CA THR A 83 -2.79 -12.67 8.40
C THR A 83 -3.16 -14.13 8.61
N GLN A 84 -3.81 -14.78 7.63
CA GLN A 84 -4.22 -16.19 7.75
C GLN A 84 -3.05 -17.20 7.78
N GLN A 85 -1.86 -16.83 7.29
CA GLN A 85 -0.66 -17.67 7.36
C GLN A 85 0.06 -17.61 8.72
N ASN A 86 -0.17 -16.58 9.52
CA ASN A 86 0.49 -16.42 10.82
C ASN A 86 -0.34 -16.99 11.98
N ASP A 87 -1.61 -17.29 11.73
CA ASP A 87 -2.56 -17.85 12.70
C ASP A 87 -2.73 -19.39 12.57
N ALA A 88 -1.90 -20.04 11.75
CA ALA A 88 -1.90 -21.48 11.49
C ALA A 88 -0.56 -22.12 11.93
#